data_AF-A0A2N5FCX5-F1
#
_entry.id   AF-A0A2N5FCX5-F1
#
_cell.length_a   1.000
_cell.length_b   1.000
_cell.length_c   1.000
_cell.angle_alpha   90.00
_cell.angle_beta   90.00
_cell.angle_gamma   90.00
#
_symmetry.space_group_name_H-M   'P 1'
#
loop_
_entity.id
_entity.type
_entity.pdbx_description
1 polymer ?
#
loop_
_entity_poly.entity_id
_entity_poly.type
_entity_poly.pdbx_seq_one_letter_code
_entity_poly.pdbx_strand_id
1 'polypeptide(L)' 'MEKEKLYQRVHAMIISSSKIPKYTAISTVKIADLFNEKLEDVEKTLDELVNEGRLNKSKLTNSPFYEIYLLP' A
#
# COMPACT_ATOMS: atom_id res chain seq x y z
N MET A 1 -7.82 10.73 4.96
CA MET A 1 -8.26 9.88 3.83
C MET A 1 -9.32 8.86 4.22
N GLU A 2 -10.27 8.62 3.31
CA GLU A 2 -11.28 7.57 3.44
C GLU A 2 -10.66 6.17 3.22
N LYS A 3 -10.78 5.29 4.22
CA LYS A 3 -10.06 4.01 4.31
C LYS A 3 -10.41 3.05 3.18
N GLU A 4 -11.68 2.92 2.83
CA GLU A 4 -12.12 1.96 1.83
C GLU A 4 -11.65 2.37 0.43
N LYS A 5 -11.68 3.68 0.14
CA LYS A 5 -11.08 4.25 -1.07
C LYS A 5 -9.59 3.93 -1.20
N LEU A 6 -8.81 4.06 -0.13
CA LEU A 6 -7.39 3.70 -0.15
C LEU A 6 -7.21 2.20 -0.37
N TYR A 7 -7.95 1.39 0.39
CA TYR A 7 -7.89 -0.06 0.27
C TYR A 7 -8.19 -0.55 -1.15
N GLN A 8 -9.28 -0.08 -1.76
CA GLN A 8 -9.66 -0.45 -3.12
C GLN A 8 -8.57 -0.06 -4.13
N ARG A 9 -7.94 1.10 -3.97
CA ARG A 9 -6.83 1.53 -4.81
C ARG A 9 -5.63 0.59 -4.69
N VAL A 10 -5.21 0.29 -3.46
CA VAL A 10 -4.08 -0.59 -3.16
C VAL A 10 -4.34 -2.01 -3.64
N HIS A 11 -5.53 -2.53 -3.36
CA HIS A 11 -5.99 -3.84 -3.79
C HIS A 11 -5.92 -3.98 -5.32
N ALA A 12 -6.42 -2.98 -6.07
CA ALA A 12 -6.32 -2.97 -7.53
C ALA A 12 -4.86 -2.94 -8.01
N MET A 13 -3.98 -2.19 -7.34
CA MET A 13 -2.54 -2.15 -7.66
C MET A 13 -1.86 -3.50 -7.41
N ILE A 14 -2.21 -4.20 -6.32
CA ILE A 14 -1.67 -5.53 -6.03
C ILE A 14 -2.18 -6.55 -7.05
N ILE A 15 -3.48 -6.58 -7.36
CA ILE A 15 -4.04 -7.53 -8.33
C ILE A 15 -3.48 -7.34 -9.74
N SER A 16 -3.31 -6.10 -10.18
CA SER A 16 -2.73 -5.76 -11.49
C SER A 16 -1.21 -5.98 -11.59
N SER A 17 -0.55 -6.28 -10.46
CA SER A 17 0.87 -6.56 -10.41
C SER A 17 1.24 -7.83 -11.18
N SER A 18 2.33 -7.77 -11.93
CA SER A 18 2.92 -8.92 -12.63
C SER A 18 3.82 -9.80 -11.75
N LYS A 19 4.07 -9.41 -10.49
CA LYS A 19 4.95 -10.13 -9.57
C LYS A 19 4.27 -11.37 -8.98
N ILE A 20 5.08 -12.37 -8.60
CA ILE A 20 4.63 -13.62 -7.98
C ILE A 20 5.49 -13.85 -6.71
N PRO A 21 4.90 -13.85 -5.49
CA PRO A 21 3.50 -13.52 -5.19
C PRO A 21 3.15 -12.08 -5.58
N LYS A 22 1.85 -11.76 -5.70
CA LYS A 22 1.41 -10.42 -6.10
C LYS A 22 1.67 -9.43 -4.97
N TYR A 23 2.48 -8.43 -5.26
CA TYR A 23 2.76 -7.32 -4.36
C TYR A 23 2.93 -6.00 -5.13
N THR A 24 2.81 -4.89 -4.42
CA THR A 24 3.19 -3.58 -4.95
C THR A 24 4.03 -2.82 -3.93
N ALA A 25 5.01 -2.04 -4.41
CA ALA A 25 5.59 -0.98 -3.59
C ALA A 25 4.65 0.23 -3.68
N ILE A 26 4.43 0.92 -2.56
CA ILE A 26 3.59 2.11 -2.50
C ILE A 26 4.45 3.27 -2.07
N SER A 27 4.44 4.34 -2.86
CA SER A 27 4.96 5.64 -2.42
C SER A 27 3.82 6.41 -1.78
N THR A 28 3.88 6.60 -0.46
CA THR A 28 2.87 7.35 0.31
C THR A 28 2.75 8.79 -0.18
N VAL A 29 3.88 9.42 -0.54
CA VAL A 29 3.93 10.74 -1.18
C VAL A 29 3.11 10.78 -2.47
N LYS A 30 3.32 9.80 -3.37
CA LYS A 30 2.56 9.75 -4.63
C LYS A 30 1.06 9.53 -4.41
N ILE A 31 0.69 8.76 -3.39
CA ILE A 31 -0.72 8.52 -3.05
C ILE A 31 -1.34 9.79 -2.45
N ALA A 32 -0.63 10.46 -1.55
CA ALA A 32 -1.04 11.75 -0.99
C ALA A 32 -1.31 12.78 -2.10
N ASP A 33 -0.39 12.91 -3.06
CA ASP A 33 -0.55 13.78 -4.22
C ASP A 33 -1.75 13.38 -5.08
N LEU A 34 -1.92 12.07 -5.37
CA LEU A 34 -3.01 11.57 -6.22
C LEU A 34 -4.39 11.81 -5.61
N PHE A 35 -4.50 11.70 -4.28
CA PHE A 35 -5.76 11.90 -3.58
C PHE A 35 -5.94 13.31 -3.03
N ASN A 36 -4.96 14.20 -3.20
CA ASN A 36 -4.92 15.53 -2.60
C ASN A 36 -5.15 15.48 -1.08
N GLU A 37 -4.46 14.55 -0.42
CA GLU A 37 -4.53 14.25 1.01
C GLU A 37 -3.15 14.49 1.65
N LYS A 38 -3.09 14.58 2.98
CA LYS A 38 -1.80 14.68 3.68
C LYS A 38 -1.08 13.34 3.69
N LEU A 39 0.25 13.39 3.62
CA LEU A 39 1.10 12.21 3.74
C LEU A 39 0.80 11.40 5.00
N GLU A 40 0.70 12.09 6.14
CA GLU A 40 0.44 11.53 7.46
C GLU A 40 -0.89 10.75 7.49
N ASP A 41 -1.93 11.26 6.82
CA ASP A 41 -3.24 10.62 6.77
C ASP A 41 -3.20 9.33 5.94
N VAL A 42 -2.43 9.32 4.84
CA VAL A 42 -2.22 8.14 3.99
C VAL A 42 -1.43 7.07 4.74
N GLU A 43 -0.33 7.46 5.40
CA GLU A 43 0.50 6.55 6.20
C GLU A 43 -0.30 5.90 7.32
N LYS A 44 -1.03 6.71 8.09
CA LYS A 44 -1.90 6.23 9.16
C LYS A 44 -2.94 5.25 8.63
N THR A 45 -3.60 5.57 7.51
CA THR A 45 -4.64 4.71 6.94
C THR A 45 -4.06 3.38 6.41
N LEU A 46 -2.86 3.38 5.82
CA LEU A 46 -2.18 2.15 5.42
C LEU A 46 -1.83 1.28 6.63
N ASP A 47 -1.31 1.88 7.70
CA ASP A 47 -0.97 1.15 8.92
C ASP A 47 -2.23 0.58 9.59
N GLU A 48 -3.35 1.30 9.59
CA GLU A 48 -4.64 0.77 10.04
C GLU A 48 -5.08 -0.45 9.23
N LEU A 49 -4.97 -0.40 7.89
CA LEU A 49 -5.31 -1.54 7.02
C LEU A 49 -4.41 -2.76 7.27
N VAL A 50 -3.14 -2.53 7.63
CA VAL A 50 -2.20 -3.60 8.00
C VAL A 50 -2.56 -4.19 9.36
N ASN A 51 -2.84 -3.34 10.34
CA ASN A 51 -3.23 -3.76 11.69
C ASN A 51 -4.56 -4.52 11.72
N GLU A 52 -5.49 -4.17 10.82
CA GLU A 52 -6.76 -4.89 10.61
C GLU A 52 -6.58 -6.23 9.89
N GLY A 53 -5.38 -6.56 9.41
CA GLY A 53 -5.11 -7.76 8.63
C GLY A 53 -5.68 -7.72 7.22
N ARG A 54 -6.06 -6.53 6.71
CA ARG A 54 -6.54 -6.35 5.33
C ARG A 54 -5.39 -6.26 4.32
N LEU A 55 -4.20 -5.88 4.77
CA LEU A 55 -2.96 -5.82 4.00
C LEU A 55 -1.81 -6.42 4.81
N ASN A 56 -0.86 -7.04 4.11
CA ASN A 56 0.42 -7.45 4.68
C ASN A 56 1.52 -6.48 4.26
N LYS A 57 2.24 -5.89 5.22
CA LYS A 57 3.43 -5.07 4.97
C LYS A 57 4.69 -5.92 5.11
N SER A 58 5.57 -5.86 4.12
CA SER A 58 6.87 -6.54 4.14
C SER A 58 7.93 -5.68 3.47
N LYS A 59 9.19 -6.12 3.52
CA LYS A 59 10.32 -5.45 2.87
C LYS A 59 11.02 -6.42 1.95
N LEU A 60 11.39 -5.97 0.75
CA LEU A 60 12.20 -6.77 -0.15
C LEU A 60 13.55 -7.06 0.51
N THR A 61 13.96 -8.33 0.48
CA THR A 61 15.24 -8.80 1.02
C THR A 61 16.42 -8.44 0.12
N ASN A 62 16.14 -8.07 -1.13
CA ASN A 62 17.13 -7.70 -2.14
C ASN A 62 16.93 -6.24 -2.55
N SER A 63 18.02 -5.62 -3.03
CA SER A 63 17.96 -4.29 -3.65
C SER A 63 16.84 -4.24 -4.70
N PRO A 64 15.98 -3.21 -4.69
CA PRO A 64 16.12 -1.92 -4.00
C PRO A 64 15.54 -1.84 -2.56
N PHE A 65 15.30 -2.96 -1.88
CA PHE A 65 14.86 -3.03 -0.48
C PHE A 65 13.58 -2.24 -0.16
N TYR A 66 12.67 -2.11 -1.14
CA TYR A 66 11.42 -1.37 -0.96
C TYR A 66 10.50 -2.04 0.05
N GLU A 67 9.75 -1.20 0.77
CA GLU A 67 8.55 -1.63 1.46
C GLU A 67 7.48 -2.01 0.43
N ILE A 68 6.85 -3.15 0.65
CA ILE A 68 5.86 -3.73 -0.23
C ILE A 68 4.61 -4.11 0.56
N TYR A 69 3.49 -4.07 -0.15
CA TYR A 69 2.18 -4.43 0.36
C TYR A 69 1.64 -5.61 -0.46
N LEU A 70 1.09 -6.58 0.25
CA LEU A 70 0.45 -7.79 -0.30
C LEU A 70 -0.96 -7.92 0.26
N LEU A 71 -1.79 -8.69 -0.45
CA LEU A 71 -3.05 -9.15 0.11
C LEU A 71 -2.78 -10.34 1.06
N PRO A 72 -3.64 -10.57 2.08
CA PRO A 72 -3.57 -11.71 2.99
C PRO A 72 -3.57 -13.06 2.29
#